data_AF-A0ABD6IW66-F1
#
_entry.id   AF-A0ABD6IW66-F1
#
_cell.length_a   1.000
_cell.length_b   1.000
_cell.length_c   1.000
_cell.angle_alpha   90.00
_cell.angle_beta   90.00
_cell.angle_gamma   90.00
#
_symmetry.space_group_name_H-M   'P 1'
#
loop_
_entity.id
_entity.type
_entity.pdbx_description
1 polymer ?
#
loop_
_entity_poly.entity_id
_entity_poly.type
_entity_poly.pdbx_seq_one_letter_code
_entity_poly.pdbx_strand_id
1 'polypeptide(L)' 'MANNADILDSLAKIVEEVAGIDPADVTTEKSFTDDLDIDSLSMVEITVAAEDKFEVKFPDDRIAELRTVGDVVSYIATHR' A
#
# COMPACT_ATOMS: atom_id res chain seq x y z
N MET A 1 0.23 -12.08 16.07
CA MET A 1 0.84 -10.81 15.66
C MET A 1 0.71 -10.79 14.15
N ALA A 2 -0.20 -9.99 13.59
CA ALA A 2 -0.18 -9.80 12.15
C ALA A 2 1.13 -9.08 11.85
N ASN A 3 2.04 -9.73 11.14
CA ASN A 3 3.36 -9.17 10.91
C ASN A 3 3.24 -8.20 9.74
N ASN A 4 4.01 -7.11 9.77
CA ASN A 4 4.10 -6.16 8.65
C ASN A 4 4.39 -6.87 7.31
N ALA A 5 5.04 -8.04 7.36
CA ALA A 5 5.28 -8.91 6.21
C ALA A 5 3.99 -9.44 5.55
N ASP A 6 2.95 -9.84 6.30
CA ASP A 6 1.69 -10.33 5.72
C ASP A 6 0.92 -9.20 5.02
N ILE A 7 0.95 -8.00 5.62
CA ILE A 7 0.34 -6.80 5.06
C ILE A 7 1.08 -6.38 3.80
N LEU A 8 2.42 -6.35 3.86
CA LEU A 8 3.27 -6.05 2.72
C LEU A 8 3.01 -7.03 1.57
N ASP A 9 3.00 -8.35 1.81
CA ASP A 9 2.75 -9.36 0.78
C ASP A 9 1.37 -9.19 0.13
N SER A 10 0.34 -8.93 0.94
CA SER A 10 -1.02 -8.69 0.45
C SER A 10 -1.15 -7.39 -0.34
N LEU A 11 -0.48 -6.31 0.11
CA LEU A 11 -0.45 -5.02 -0.58
C LEU A 11 0.34 -5.13 -1.88
N ALA A 12 1.48 -5.81 -1.86
CA ALA A 12 2.34 -6.04 -3.00
C ALA A 12 1.64 -6.83 -4.11
N LYS A 13 0.80 -7.81 -3.76
CA LYS A 13 -0.09 -8.50 -4.72
C LYS A 13 -1.12 -7.56 -5.36
N ILE A 14 -1.75 -6.69 -4.57
CA ILE A 14 -2.70 -5.70 -5.10
C ILE A 14 -1.99 -4.75 -6.06
N VAL A 15 -0.80 -4.29 -5.68
CA VAL A 15 0.05 -3.43 -6.50
C VAL A 15 0.46 -4.13 -7.80
N GLU A 16 0.77 -5.42 -7.76
CA GLU A 16 1.06 -6.22 -8.96
C GLU A 16 -0.16 -6.33 -9.88
N GLU A 17 -1.35 -6.64 -9.35
CA GLU A 17 -2.56 -6.75 -10.17
C GLU A 17 -3.02 -5.41 -10.76
N VAL A 18 -2.84 -4.31 -10.04
CA VAL A 18 -3.32 -2.97 -10.45
C VAL A 18 -2.28 -2.22 -11.27
N ALA A 19 -1.03 -2.19 -10.83
CA ALA A 19 0.06 -1.41 -11.45
C ALA A 19 1.03 -2.28 -12.27
N GLY A 20 0.95 -3.61 -12.21
CA GLY A 20 1.86 -4.50 -12.94
C GLY A 20 3.28 -4.53 -12.36
N ILE A 21 3.45 -4.15 -11.09
CA ILE A 21 4.74 -4.05 -10.42
C ILE A 21 5.01 -5.32 -9.63
N ASP A 22 6.22 -5.85 -9.76
CA ASP A 22 6.60 -7.09 -9.07
C ASP A 22 6.51 -6.91 -7.54
N PRO A 23 5.84 -7.82 -6.80
CA PRO A 23 5.77 -7.74 -5.36
C PRO A 23 7.13 -7.77 -4.67
N ALA A 24 8.17 -8.29 -5.33
CA ALA A 24 9.55 -8.24 -4.84
C ALA A 24 10.15 -6.82 -4.89
N ASP A 25 9.67 -5.95 -5.78
CA ASP A 25 10.10 -4.55 -5.88
C ASP A 25 9.36 -3.66 -4.86
N VAL A 26 8.19 -4.11 -4.37
CA VAL A 26 7.39 -3.42 -3.36
C VAL A 26 8.01 -3.63 -1.98
N THR A 27 8.95 -2.76 -1.61
CA THR A 27 9.61 -2.77 -0.29
C THR A 27 9.17 -1.57 0.55
N THR A 28 9.29 -1.68 1.87
CA THR A 28 8.85 -0.63 2.80
C THR A 28 9.56 0.72 2.64
N GLU A 29 10.72 0.73 1.99
CA GLU A 29 11.53 1.94 1.74
C GLU A 29 11.12 2.64 0.43
N LYS A 30 10.37 1.96 -0.44
CA LYS A 30 9.95 2.47 -1.75
C LYS A 30 8.75 3.41 -1.61
N SER A 31 8.74 4.44 -2.44
CA SER A 31 7.57 5.31 -2.60
C SER A 31 6.69 4.83 -3.75
N PHE A 32 5.38 4.78 -3.55
CA PHE A 32 4.45 4.34 -4.59
C PHE A 32 4.52 5.23 -5.83
N THR A 33 4.52 6.55 -5.64
CA THR A 33 4.55 7.50 -6.76
C THR A 33 5.97 7.77 -7.27
N ASP A 34 6.95 7.87 -6.38
CA ASP A 34 8.31 8.36 -6.72
C ASP A 34 9.26 7.24 -7.18
N ASP A 35 9.12 6.02 -6.64
CA ASP A 35 10.05 4.91 -6.90
C ASP A 35 9.40 3.80 -7.73
N LEU A 36 8.13 3.51 -7.44
CA LEU A 36 7.33 2.54 -8.16
C LEU A 36 6.59 3.15 -9.37
N ASP A 37 6.67 4.48 -9.55
CA ASP A 37 6.03 5.21 -10.66
C ASP A 37 4.52 4.87 -10.80
N ILE A 38 3.85 4.64 -9.67
CA ILE A 38 2.43 4.30 -9.66
C ILE A 38 1.62 5.55 -9.98
N ASP A 39 0.77 5.42 -10.98
CA ASP A 39 -0.18 6.45 -11.35
C ASP A 39 -1.16 6.75 -10.22
N SER A 40 -1.54 8.02 -10.07
CA SER A 40 -2.47 8.45 -9.02
C SER A 40 -3.81 7.70 -9.04
N LEU A 41 -4.27 7.27 -10.23
CA LEU A 41 -5.47 6.44 -10.37
C LEU A 41 -5.26 5.02 -9.81
N SER A 42 -4.15 4.38 -10.19
CA SER A 42 -3.77 3.07 -9.68
C SER A 42 -3.57 3.10 -8.16
N MET A 43 -3.03 4.19 -7.63
CA MET A 43 -2.88 4.36 -6.18
C MET A 43 -4.22 4.41 -5.44
N VAL A 44 -5.23 5.08 -6.00
CA VAL A 44 -6.59 5.06 -5.44
C VAL A 44 -7.15 3.63 -5.43
N GLU A 45 -7.03 2.89 -6.54
CA GLU A 45 -7.49 1.50 -6.61
C GLU A 45 -6.79 0.58 -5.60
N ILE A 46 -5.46 0.72 -5.46
CA ILE A 46 -4.67 -0.04 -4.49
C ILE A 46 -5.12 0.26 -3.07
N THR A 47 -5.27 1.55 -2.71
CA THR A 47 -5.70 1.95 -1.38
C THR A 47 -7.10 1.44 -1.07
N VAL A 48 -8.07 1.58 -1.98
CA VAL A 48 -9.45 1.09 -1.80
C VAL A 48 -9.49 -0.43 -1.65
N ALA A 49 -8.74 -1.17 -2.46
CA ALA A 49 -8.64 -2.64 -2.33
C ALA A 49 -7.97 -3.05 -1.00
N ALA A 50 -6.99 -2.29 -0.52
CA ALA A 50 -6.38 -2.50 0.79
C ALA A 50 -7.35 -2.14 1.93
N GLU A 51 -8.12 -1.05 1.85
CA GLU A 51 -9.15 -0.68 2.82
C GLU A 51 -10.15 -1.81 3.04
N ASP A 52 -10.70 -2.35 1.94
CA ASP A 52 -11.68 -3.44 1.99
C ASP A 52 -11.06 -4.72 2.55
N LYS A 53 -9.84 -5.07 2.10
CA LYS A 53 -9.16 -6.30 2.51
C LYS A 53 -8.69 -6.29 3.97
N PHE A 54 -8.27 -5.15 4.48
CA PHE A 54 -7.76 -5.01 5.85
C PHE A 54 -8.75 -4.37 6.81
N GLU A 55 -9.95 -4.03 6.35
CA GLU A 55 -11.00 -3.32 7.11
C GLU A 55 -10.48 -2.00 7.72
N VAL A 56 -9.58 -1.32 7.01
CA VAL A 56 -8.96 -0.04 7.42
C VAL A 56 -9.57 1.12 6.63
N LYS A 57 -9.43 2.35 7.13
CA LYS A 57 -9.73 3.57 6.38
C LYS A 57 -8.49 4.43 6.22
N PHE A 58 -8.15 4.78 4.99
CA PHE A 58 -7.18 5.80 4.65
C PHE A 58 -7.93 7.08 4.26
N PRO A 59 -8.04 8.07 5.16
CA PRO A 59 -8.54 9.37 4.75
C PRO A 59 -7.57 10.01 3.75
N ASP A 60 -8.08 10.74 2.75
CA ASP A 60 -7.28 11.39 1.70
C ASP A 60 -6.13 12.24 2.28
N ASP A 61 -6.38 12.94 3.40
CA ASP A 61 -5.36 13.71 4.12
C ASP A 61 -4.19 12.84 4.59
N ARG A 62 -4.46 11.59 5.00
CA ARG A 62 -3.43 10.62 5.37
C ARG A 62 -2.80 9.99 4.14
N ILE A 63 -3.55 9.67 3.09
CA ILE A 63 -2.96 9.13 1.85
C ILE A 63 -1.88 10.08 1.31
N ALA A 64 -2.10 11.39 1.40
CA ALA A 64 -1.11 12.39 1.02
C ALA A 64 0.16 12.40 1.91
N GLU A 65 0.04 12.00 3.18
CA GLU A 65 1.16 11.80 4.11
C GLU A 65 1.84 10.43 3.91
N LEU A 66 1.08 9.41 3.50
CA LEU A 66 1.51 8.02 3.30
C LEU A 66 2.14 7.83 1.90
N ARG A 67 3.35 8.34 1.73
CA ARG A 67 4.08 8.25 0.45
C ARG A 67 4.78 6.91 0.22
N THR A 68 5.23 6.28 1.30
CA THR A 68 5.98 5.03 1.23
C THR A 68 5.12 3.82 1.52
N VAL A 69 5.53 2.67 0.97
CA VAL A 69 4.94 1.37 1.27
C VAL A 69 5.01 1.07 2.76
N GLY A 70 6.12 1.40 3.42
CA GLY A 70 6.32 1.17 4.84
C GLY A 70 5.35 1.94 5.72
N ASP A 71 5.04 3.18 5.34
CA ASP A 71 4.07 3.99 6.06
C ASP A 71 2.67 3.39 5.95
N VAL A 72 2.24 3.00 4.74
CA VAL A 72 0.94 2.35 4.51
C VAL A 72 0.83 1.04 5.29
N VAL A 73 1.85 0.18 5.19
CA VAL A 73 1.90 -1.10 5.90
C VAL A 73 1.83 -0.91 7.41
N SER A 74 2.60 0.04 7.95
CA SER A 74 2.59 0.35 9.39
C SER A 74 1.27 0.95 9.85
N TYR A 75 0.64 1.77 8.99
CA TYR A 75 -0.67 2.35 9.25
C TYR A 75 -1.74 1.27 9.36
N ILE A 76 -1.79 0.35 8.39
CA ILE A 76 -2.69 -0.82 8.41
C ILE A 76 -2.45 -1.66 9.66
N ALA A 77 -1.18 -1.94 10.00
CA ALA A 77 -0.84 -2.74 11.17
C ALA A 77 -1.31 -2.13 12.50
N THR A 78 -1.43 -0.80 12.56
CA THR A 78 -1.80 -0.05 13.77
C THR A 78 -3.29 0.25 13.85
N HIS A 79 -3.98 0.37 12.71
CA HIS A 79 -5.39 0.77 12.62
C HIS A 79 -6.34 -0.38 12.26
N ARG A 80 -5.84 -1.62 12.20
CA ARG A 80 -6.61 -2.86 12.06
C ARG A 80 -7.09 -3.42 13.40
#